data_AF-A0A967HAM0-F1
#
_entry.id   AF-A0A967HAM0-F1
#
_cell.length_a   1.000
_cell.length_b   1.000
_cell.length_c   1.000
_cell.angle_alpha   90.00
_cell.angle_beta   90.00
_cell.angle_gamma   90.00
#
_symmetry.space_group_name_H-M   'P 1'
#
loop_
_entity.id
_entity.type
_entity.pdbx_description
1 polymer ?
#
loop_
_entity_poly.entity_id
_entity_poly.type
_entity_poly.pdbx_seq_one_letter_code
_entity_poly.pdbx_strand_id
1 'polypeptide(L)' 'VVTAEPDPLLRDVFRRRAEEVGAPFHTLDAERLGHISVDAAGTRMILETDTWGELALHTPLIGAHQAMNTALAV' A
#
# COMPACT_ATOMS: atom_id res chain seq x y z
N VAL A 1 2.12 13.14 0.59
CA VAL A 1 1.26 12.20 1.33
C VAL A 1 1.14 10.94 0.51
N VAL A 2 1.39 9.78 1.12
CA VAL A 2 1.17 8.47 0.50
C VAL A 2 0.21 7.72 1.44
N THR A 3 -0.84 7.12 0.90
CA THR A 3 -1.86 6.42 1.71
C THR A 3 -2.45 5.24 0.97
N ALA A 4 -2.96 4.27 1.74
CA ALA A 4 -3.75 3.14 1.25
C ALA A 4 -5.18 3.13 1.84
N GLU A 5 -5.66 4.29 2.33
CA GLU A 5 -7.01 4.43 2.90
C GLU A 5 -8.09 4.03 1.88
N PRO A 6 -8.92 3.02 2.15
CA PRO A 6 -9.95 2.60 1.20
C PRO A 6 -11.15 3.55 1.13
N ASP A 7 -11.49 4.25 2.21
CA ASP A 7 -12.67 5.13 2.23
C ASP A 7 -12.43 6.37 1.36
N PRO A 8 -13.22 6.58 0.28
CA PRO A 8 -13.10 7.76 -0.57
C PRO A 8 -13.27 9.09 0.19
N LEU A 9 -14.12 9.12 1.21
CA LEU A 9 -14.36 10.33 2.01
C LEU A 9 -13.15 10.68 2.87
N LEU A 10 -12.53 9.69 3.51
CA LEU A 10 -11.32 9.90 4.30
C LEU A 10 -10.12 10.24 3.41
N ARG A 11 -9.99 9.58 2.26
CA ARG A 11 -8.99 9.94 1.24
C ARG A 11 -9.13 11.39 0.80
N ASP A 12 -10.36 11.88 0.61
CA ASP A 12 -10.60 13.26 0.18
C ASP A 12 -10.11 14.28 1.22
N VAL A 13 -10.24 13.96 2.51
CA VAL A 13 -9.67 14.80 3.60
C VAL A 13 -8.15 14.91 3.47
N PHE A 14 -7.46 13.78 3.26
CA PHE A 14 -6.00 13.78 3.09
C PHE A 14 -5.57 14.51 1.82
N ARG A 15 -6.29 14.32 0.70
CA ARG A 15 -6.03 14.98 -0.58
C ARG A 15 -6.14 16.50 -0.46
N ARG A 16 -7.25 17.01 0.07
CA ARG A 16 -7.45 18.46 0.28
C ARG A 16 -6.36 19.05 1.15
N ARG A 17 -6.00 18.37 2.25
CA ARG A 17 -4.94 18.84 3.14
C ARG A 17 -3.57 18.86 2.47
N ALA A 18 -3.26 17.88 1.63
CA ALA A 18 -2.03 17.85 0.86
C ALA A 18 -1.99 19.01 -0.16
N GLU A 19 -3.09 19.27 -0.86
CA GLU A 19 -3.23 20.38 -1.82
C GLU A 19 -3.05 21.75 -1.15
N GLU A 20 -3.67 21.97 0.01
CA GLU A 20 -3.55 23.22 0.78
C GLU A 20 -2.09 23.61 1.09
N VAL A 21 -1.23 22.62 1.33
CA VAL A 21 0.19 22.84 1.65
C VAL A 21 1.12 22.62 0.44
N GLY A 22 0.56 22.39 -0.75
CA GLY A 22 1.31 22.14 -1.97
C GLY A 22 2.10 20.82 -1.98
N ALA A 23 1.70 19.84 -1.18
CA ALA A 23 2.35 18.53 -1.12
C ALA A 23 1.75 17.55 -2.14
N PRO A 24 2.58 16.70 -2.78
CA PRO A 24 2.07 15.66 -3.67
C PRO A 24 1.22 14.64 -2.90
N PHE A 25 0.22 14.07 -3.58
CA PHE A 25 -0.70 13.08 -3.02
C PHE A 25 -0.69 11.81 -3.87
N HIS A 26 -0.36 10.68 -3.26
CA HIS A 26 -0.30 9.37 -3.92
C HIS A 26 -1.16 8.36 -3.15
N THR A 27 -1.89 7.54 -3.88
CA THR A 27 -2.69 6.43 -3.33
C THR A 27 -2.13 5.10 -3.79
N LEU A 28 -2.08 4.14 -2.88
CA LEU A 28 -1.83 2.74 -3.20
C LEU A 28 -3.17 1.99 -3.18
N ASP A 29 -3.57 1.51 -4.35
CA ASP A 29 -4.80 0.75 -4.53
C ASP A 29 -4.57 -0.73 -4.17
N ALA A 30 -5.53 -1.34 -3.46
CA ALA A 30 -5.40 -2.71 -2.97
C ALA A 30 -5.33 -3.75 -4.11
N GLU A 31 -5.90 -3.40 -5.27
CA GLU A 31 -5.91 -4.18 -6.49
C GLU A 31 -4.50 -4.41 -7.05
N ARG A 32 -3.51 -3.58 -6.67
CA ARG A 32 -2.09 -3.77 -7.03
C ARG A 32 -1.40 -4.86 -6.23
N LEU A 33 -2.06 -5.42 -5.21
CA LEU A 33 -1.52 -6.48 -4.37
C LEU A 33 -2.11 -7.83 -4.77
N GLY A 34 -1.24 -8.75 -5.16
CA GLY A 34 -1.58 -10.11 -5.55
C GLY A 34 -0.91 -11.15 -4.66
N HIS A 35 -1.38 -12.40 -4.78
CA HIS A 35 -0.72 -13.59 -4.23
C HIS A 35 -0.35 -13.50 -2.74
N ILE A 36 -1.21 -12.88 -1.94
CA ILE A 36 -0.97 -12.71 -0.51
C ILE A 36 -1.06 -14.08 0.18
N SER A 37 0.04 -14.49 0.82
CA SER A 37 0.10 -15.71 1.63
C SER A 37 0.67 -15.38 3.01
N VAL A 38 0.10 -15.99 4.04
CA VAL A 38 0.49 -15.79 5.44
C VAL A 38 0.81 -17.14 6.05
N ASP A 39 1.98 -17.26 6.64
CA ASP A 39 2.42 -18.44 7.38
C ASP A 39 3.22 -18.04 8.62
N ALA A 40 3.77 -19.03 9.33
CA ALA A 40 4.59 -18.80 10.52
C ALA A 40 5.90 -18.03 10.25
N ALA A 41 6.34 -17.94 8.99
CA ALA A 41 7.50 -17.16 8.57
C ALA A 41 7.14 -15.71 8.16
N GLY A 42 5.86 -15.32 8.21
CA GLY A 42 5.39 -13.97 7.96
C GLY A 42 4.41 -13.88 6.78
N THR A 43 4.43 -12.74 6.09
CA THR A 43 3.51 -12.43 5.00
C THR A 43 4.29 -12.22 3.70
N ARG A 44 3.88 -12.91 2.63
CA ARG A 44 4.44 -12.78 1.27
C ARG A 44 3.38 -12.30 0.30
N MET A 45 3.79 -11.59 -0.73
CA MET A 45 2.90 -10.92 -1.68
C MET A 45 3.63 -10.52 -2.96
N ILE A 46 2.86 -10.27 -4.02
CA ILE A 46 3.32 -9.59 -5.24
C ILE A 46 2.71 -8.17 -5.26
N LEU A 47 3.55 -7.17 -5.52
CA LEU A 47 3.13 -5.78 -5.72
C LEU A 47 3.37 -5.39 -7.18
N GLU A 48 2.32 -4.97 -7.86
CA GLU A 48 2.43 -4.35 -9.19
C GLU A 48 2.85 -2.88 -9.06
N THR A 49 3.97 -2.52 -9.70
CA THR A 49 4.50 -1.14 -9.71
C THR A 49 4.63 -0.60 -11.12
N ASP A 50 4.44 0.71 -11.29
CA ASP A 50 4.56 1.36 -12.60
C ASP A 50 6.02 1.44 -13.09
N THR A 51 6.98 1.54 -12.15
CA THR A 51 8.39 1.80 -12.47
C THR A 51 9.24 0.53 -12.50
N TRP A 52 8.97 -0.43 -11.62
CA TRP A 52 9.81 -1.62 -11.43
C TRP A 52 9.15 -2.92 -11.88
N GLY A 53 7.90 -2.86 -12.38
CA GLY A 53 7.11 -4.04 -12.70
C GLY A 53 6.61 -4.76 -11.44
N GLU A 54 6.48 -6.08 -11.51
CA GLU A 54 6.07 -6.90 -10.37
C GLU A 54 7.22 -7.10 -9.38
N LEU A 55 6.95 -6.79 -8.11
CA LEU A 55 7.88 -6.99 -7.00
C LEU A 55 7.38 -8.10 -6.07
N ALA A 56 8.21 -9.12 -5.85
CA ALA A 56 7.94 -10.11 -4.80
C ALA A 56 8.45 -9.58 -3.45
N LEU A 57 7.52 -9.38 -2.51
CA LEU A 57 7.81 -8.82 -1.20
C LEU A 57 7.57 -9.85 -0.09
N HIS A 58 8.34 -9.71 0.99
CA HIS A 58 8.19 -10.48 2.23
C HIS A 58 8.37 -9.56 3.43
N THR A 59 7.51 -9.75 4.43
CA THR A 59 7.66 -9.17 5.76
C THR A 59 7.58 -10.28 6.82
N PRO A 60 8.40 -10.24 7.88
CA PRO A 60 8.30 -11.21 8.98
C PRO A 60 7.03 -11.01 9.82
N LEU A 61 6.28 -9.91 9.60
CA LEU A 61 5.04 -9.64 10.32
C LEU A 61 3.91 -10.54 9.81
N ILE A 62 3.24 -11.20 10.75
CA ILE A 62 2.15 -12.13 10.46
C ILE A 62 0.83 -11.35 10.33
N GLY A 63 0.17 -11.49 9.19
CA GLY A 63 -1.19 -11.01 8.97
C GLY A 63 -1.39 -10.43 7.57
N ALA A 64 -2.53 -10.73 6.93
CA ALA A 64 -2.81 -10.26 5.58
C ALA A 64 -2.81 -8.72 5.45
N HIS A 65 -3.18 -8.00 6.52
CA HIS A 65 -3.10 -6.53 6.54
C HIS A 65 -1.65 -6.01 6.48
N GLN A 66 -0.66 -6.81 6.87
CA GLN A 66 0.75 -6.45 6.73
C GLN A 66 1.20 -6.39 5.29
N ALA A 67 0.45 -7.04 4.38
CA ALA A 67 0.67 -6.91 2.96
C ALA A 67 0.58 -5.43 2.55
N MET A 68 -0.54 -4.78 2.87
CA MET A 68 -0.77 -3.37 2.55
C MET A 68 0.28 -2.45 3.18
N ASN A 69 0.60 -2.66 4.46
CA ASN A 69 1.60 -1.86 5.14
C ASN A 69 2.99 -2.00 4.51
N THR A 70 3.35 -3.23 4.11
CA THR A 70 4.64 -3.51 3.46
C THR A 70 4.70 -2.84 2.10
N ALA A 71 3.63 -2.94 1.31
CA ALA A 71 3.56 -2.30 0.01
C ALA A 71 3.57 -0.77 0.09
N LEU A 72 2.93 -0.17 1.11
CA LEU A 72 2.95 1.28 1.34
C LEU A 72 4.35 1.82 1.70
N ALA A 73 5.22 0.97 2.23
CA ALA A 73 6.57 1.34 2.67
C ALA A 73 7.64 1.26 1.56
N VAL A 74 7.31 0.66 0.42
CA VAL A 74 8.17 0.52 -0.78
C VAL A 74 7.97 1.70 -1.72
#